data_AF-A0A7J2VUI1-F1
#
_entry.id   AF-A0A7J2VUI1-F1
#
_cell.length_a   1.000
_cell.length_b   1.000
_cell.length_c   1.000
_cell.angle_alpha   90.00
_cell.angle_beta   90.00
_cell.angle_gamma   90.00
#
_symmetry.space_group_name_H-M   'P 1'
#
loop_
_entity.id
_entity.type
_entity.pdbx_description
1 polymer ?
#
loop_
_entity_poly.entity_id
_entity_poly.type
_entity_poly.pdbx_seq_one_letter_code
_entity_poly.pdbx_strand_id
1 'polypeptide(L)'
;MIAFLITSLSFFSIGFMMNALSERKELDYKTSCFLVLLTFILISLVGSIPYFYLKIFNSQNILEDFVNTYFESASGFTTTGLTFLDSKDLPKSLVLYRSLTQWIG
;
A
#
# COMPACT_ATOMS: atom_id res chain seq x y z
N MET A 1 6.49 6.40 13.66
CA MET A 1 7.17 7.47 12.89
C MET A 1 8.15 6.90 11.87
N ILE A 2 9.10 6.04 12.27
CA ILE A 2 10.07 5.40 11.36
C ILE A 2 9.38 4.62 10.23
N ALA A 3 8.33 3.83 10.54
CA ALA A 3 7.55 3.09 9.54
C ALA A 3 7.01 3.98 8.40
N PHE A 4 6.48 5.16 8.73
CA PHE A 4 5.93 6.10 7.75
C PHE A 4 7.02 6.83 6.95
N LEU A 5 8.19 7.04 7.54
CA LEU A 5 9.33 7.57 6.79
C LEU A 5 9.80 6.56 5.74
N ILE A 6 9.91 5.29 6.11
CA ILE A 6 10.29 4.21 5.19
C ILE A 6 9.28 4.10 4.04
N THR A 7 7.97 4.17 4.32
CA THR A 7 6.96 4.14 3.26
C THR A 7 7.03 5.35 2.34
N SER A 8 7.22 6.55 2.89
CA SER A 8 7.33 7.75 2.05
C SER A 8 8.56 7.69 1.14
N LEU A 9 9.68 7.19 1.65
CA LEU A 9 10.92 7.05 0.89
C LEU A 9 10.82 5.95 -0.17
N SER A 10 10.13 4.84 0.12
CA SER A 10 9.90 3.78 -0.86
C SER A 10 9.01 4.26 -2.00
N PHE A 11 7.89 4.96 -1.70
CA PHE A 11 7.05 5.58 -2.73
C PHE A 11 7.84 6.57 -3.60
N PHE A 12 8.64 7.44 -2.97
CA PHE A 12 9.46 8.41 -3.69
C PHE A 12 10.50 7.74 -4.57
N SER A 13 11.23 6.76 -4.05
CA SER A 13 12.29 6.05 -4.79
C SER A 13 11.73 5.27 -5.98
N ILE A 14 10.64 4.52 -5.77
CA ILE A 14 9.99 3.73 -6.83
C ILE A 14 9.41 4.68 -7.89
N GLY A 15 8.70 5.72 -7.47
CA GLY A 15 8.15 6.73 -8.39
C GLY A 15 9.24 7.45 -9.18
N PHE A 16 10.35 7.81 -8.54
CA PHE A 16 11.49 8.43 -9.21
C PHE A 16 12.16 7.48 -10.20
N MET A 17 12.40 6.22 -9.84
CA MET A 17 12.94 5.22 -10.77
C MET A 17 12.02 5.00 -11.98
N MET A 18 10.72 4.84 -11.75
CA MET A 18 9.76 4.65 -12.84
C MET A 18 9.74 5.86 -13.79
N ASN A 19 9.78 7.08 -13.24
CA ASN A 19 9.82 8.31 -14.04
C ASN A 19 11.14 8.49 -14.79
N ALA A 20 12.27 8.10 -14.19
CA ALA A 20 13.60 8.21 -14.83
C ALA A 20 13.79 7.20 -15.97
N LEU A 21 13.18 6.02 -15.87
CA LEU A 21 13.30 4.94 -16.85
C LEU A 21 12.21 4.96 -17.92
N SER A 22 11.09 5.63 -17.68
CA SER A 22 9.94 5.60 -18.59
C SER A 22 10.04 6.67 -19.66
N GLU A 23 9.93 6.25 -20.92
CA GLU A 23 9.74 7.16 -22.04
C GLU A 23 8.30 7.66 -22.09
N ARG A 24 8.13 8.95 -22.41
CA ARG A 24 6.80 9.55 -22.57
C ARG A 24 6.24 9.17 -23.94
N LYS A 25 5.52 8.06 -23.97
CA LYS A 25 4.81 7.57 -25.16
C LYS A 25 3.31 7.49 -24.89
N GLU A 26 2.51 7.80 -25.90
CA GLU A 26 1.06 7.55 -25.82
C GLU A 26 0.80 6.05 -25.67
N LEU A 27 -0.04 5.71 -24.71
CA LEU A 27 -0.35 4.32 -24.38
C LEU A 27 -1.55 3.87 -25.22
N ASP A 28 -1.43 2.68 -25.81
CA ASP A 28 -2.58 1.99 -26.40
C ASP A 28 -3.58 1.58 -25.30
N TYR A 29 -4.84 1.31 -25.67
CA TYR A 29 -5.89 0.92 -24.72
C TYR A 29 -5.52 -0.34 -23.92
N LYS A 30 -4.93 -1.34 -24.60
CA LYS A 30 -4.50 -2.58 -23.94
C LYS A 30 -3.41 -2.32 -22.91
N THR A 31 -2.42 -1.49 -23.25
CA THR A 31 -1.31 -1.15 -22.36
C THR A 31 -1.79 -0.32 -21.17
N SER A 32 -2.76 0.58 -21.39
CA SER A 32 -3.36 1.41 -20.34
C SER A 32 -4.09 0.56 -19.30
N CYS A 33 -4.90 -0.41 -19.75
CA CYS A 33 -5.60 -1.34 -18.85
C CYS A 33 -4.61 -2.16 -18.00
N PHE A 34 -3.55 -2.69 -18.62
CA PHE A 34 -2.50 -3.42 -17.91
C PHE A 34 -1.78 -2.54 -16.89
N LEU A 35 -1.49 -1.28 -17.24
CA LEU A 35 -0.82 -0.33 -16.35
C LEU A 35 -1.67 0.01 -15.12
N VAL A 36 -2.98 0.16 -15.28
CA VAL A 36 -3.89 0.38 -14.15
C VAL A 36 -3.87 -0.80 -13.18
N LEU A 37 -3.97 -2.04 -13.69
CA LEU A 37 -3.89 -3.24 -12.85
C LEU A 37 -2.56 -3.32 -12.09
N LEU A 38 -1.46 -3.07 -12.79
CA LEU A 38 -0.12 -3.07 -12.19
C LEU A 38 0.01 -1.97 -11.11
N THR A 39 -0.59 -0.82 -11.34
CA THR A 39 -0.56 0.31 -10.40
C THR A 39 -1.22 -0.05 -9.08
N PHE A 40 -2.41 -0.66 -9.10
CA PHE A 40 -3.08 -1.10 -7.86
C PHE A 40 -2.28 -2.17 -7.10
N ILE A 41 -1.64 -3.10 -7.80
CA ILE A 41 -0.78 -4.12 -7.19
C ILE A 41 0.44 -3.48 -6.53
N LEU A 42 1.15 -2.60 -7.24
CA LEU A 42 2.37 -1.95 -6.74
C LEU A 42 2.08 -1.00 -5.57
N ILE A 43 1.05 -0.16 -5.68
CA ILE A 43 0.68 0.78 -4.61
C ILE A 43 0.24 0.00 -3.35
N SER A 44 -0.53 -1.08 -3.50
CA SER A 44 -0.92 -1.92 -2.36
C SER A 44 0.29 -2.58 -1.70
N LEU A 45 1.29 -3.00 -2.48
CA LEU A 45 2.51 -3.62 -1.97
C LEU A 45 3.40 -2.63 -1.22
N VAL A 46 3.56 -1.41 -1.72
CA VAL A 46 4.33 -0.37 -1.02
C VAL A 46 3.56 0.14 0.20
N GLY A 47 2.24 0.25 0.09
CA GLY A 47 1.38 0.70 1.16
C GLY A 47 1.21 -0.29 2.32
N SER A 48 1.63 -1.56 2.15
CA SER A 48 1.61 -2.57 3.22
C SER A 48 2.80 -2.50 4.16
N ILE A 49 3.89 -1.82 3.76
CA ILE A 49 5.12 -1.63 4.54
C ILE A 49 4.89 -1.10 5.97
N PRO A 50 4.02 -0.10 6.24
CA PRO A 50 3.88 0.41 7.60
C PRO A 50 3.17 -0.62 8.50
N TYR A 51 2.21 -1.38 7.97
CA TYR A 51 1.51 -2.43 8.71
C TYR A 51 2.45 -3.60 9.04
N PHE A 52 3.30 -3.99 8.08
CA PHE A 52 4.29 -5.05 8.26
C PHE A 52 5.41 -4.66 9.23
N TYR A 53 5.96 -3.45 9.09
CA TYR A 53 7.02 -2.97 10.00
C TYR A 53 6.54 -2.84 11.45
N LEU A 54 5.28 -2.42 11.65
CA LEU A 54 4.68 -2.31 12.96
C LEU A 54 4.18 -3.66 13.52
N LYS A 55 4.29 -4.76 12.75
CA LYS A 55 3.81 -6.11 13.10
C LYS A 55 2.40 -6.11 13.69
N ILE A 56 1.50 -5.40 13.02
CA ILE A 56 0.18 -5.06 13.59
C ILE A 56 -0.69 -6.30 13.86
N PHE A 57 -0.52 -7.38 13.08
CA PHE A 57 -1.29 -8.62 13.24
C PHE A 57 -0.62 -9.64 14.16
N ASN A 58 0.62 -9.38 14.60
CA ASN A 58 1.43 -10.22 15.50
C ASN A 58 1.25 -11.73 15.29
N SER A 59 1.19 -12.16 14.03
CA SER A 59 0.90 -13.55 13.67
C SER A 59 2.13 -14.43 13.86
N GLN A 60 1.93 -15.69 14.24
CA GLN A 60 3.05 -16.63 14.51
C GLN A 60 3.84 -16.96 13.24
N ASN A 61 3.19 -16.90 12.08
CA ASN A 61 3.78 -17.16 10.77
C ASN A 61 4.03 -15.85 10.01
N ILE A 62 5.26 -15.66 9.50
CA ILE A 62 5.64 -14.49 8.68
C ILE A 62 4.75 -14.36 7.43
N LEU A 63 4.34 -15.49 6.84
CA LEU A 63 3.53 -15.51 5.63
C LEU A 63 2.10 -15.02 5.89
N GLU A 64 1.51 -15.41 7.02
CA GLU A 64 0.18 -14.94 7.42
C GLU A 64 0.21 -13.43 7.73
N ASP A 65 1.26 -12.96 8.43
CA ASP A 65 1.45 -11.54 8.72
C ASP A 65 1.60 -10.73 7.41
N PHE A 66 2.37 -11.23 6.45
CA PHE A 66 2.50 -10.59 5.13
C PHE A 66 1.17 -10.54 4.36
N VAL A 67 0.43 -11.64 4.32
CA VAL A 67 -0.86 -11.71 3.59
C VAL A 67 -1.88 -10.77 4.24
N ASN A 68 -1.98 -10.75 5.57
CA ASN A 68 -2.91 -9.89 6.29
C ASN A 68 -2.57 -8.39 6.10
N THR A 69 -1.29 -8.04 6.18
CA THR A 69 -0.83 -6.65 5.96
C THR A 69 -1.00 -6.19 4.52
N TYR A 70 -0.77 -7.07 3.55
CA TYR A 70 -1.05 -6.78 2.14
C TYR A 70 -2.54 -6.62 1.87
N PHE A 71 -3.37 -7.51 2.43
CA PHE A 71 -4.82 -7.44 2.30
C PHE A 71 -5.39 -6.13 2.86
N GLU A 72 -4.94 -5.71 4.05
CA GLU A 72 -5.37 -4.45 4.68
C GLU A 72 -4.95 -3.22 3.85
N SER A 73 -3.77 -3.25 3.24
CA SER A 73 -3.33 -2.19 2.34
C SER A 73 -4.17 -2.16 1.05
N ALA A 74 -4.37 -3.33 0.43
CA ALA A 74 -5.17 -3.47 -0.78
C ALA A 74 -6.61 -3.00 -0.56
N SER A 75 -7.26 -3.41 0.53
CA SER A 75 -8.62 -2.99 0.86
C SER A 75 -8.76 -1.48 1.10
N GLY A 76 -7.69 -0.83 1.55
CA GLY A 76 -7.57 0.62 1.67
C GLY A 76 -7.59 1.29 0.30
N PHE A 77 -6.65 0.96 -0.59
CA PHE A 77 -6.52 1.58 -1.91
C PHE A 77 -7.64 1.22 -2.89
N THR A 78 -8.27 0.05 -2.73
CA THR A 78 -9.45 -0.32 -3.53
C THR A 78 -10.75 0.20 -2.91
N THR A 79 -10.69 1.01 -1.85
CA THR A 79 -11.85 1.56 -1.12
C THR A 79 -12.84 0.51 -0.61
N THR A 80 -12.40 -0.75 -0.49
CA THR A 80 -13.25 -1.86 -0.07
C THR A 80 -13.56 -1.79 1.43
N GLY A 81 -12.61 -1.28 2.23
CA GLY A 81 -12.82 -1.03 3.65
C GLY A 81 -12.97 -2.29 4.53
N LEU A 82 -12.63 -3.46 4.00
CA LEU A 82 -12.55 -4.70 4.77
C LEU A 82 -11.29 -4.71 5.63
N THR A 83 -11.43 -5.15 6.88
CA THR A 83 -10.33 -5.16 7.83
C THR A 83 -10.40 -6.35 8.76
N PHE A 84 -9.23 -6.86 9.12
CA PHE A 84 -9.06 -7.87 10.15
C PHE A 84 -8.71 -7.26 11.52
N LEU A 85 -8.59 -5.93 11.59
CA LEU A 85 -8.16 -5.19 12.78
C LEU A 85 -9.34 -4.50 13.46
N ASP A 86 -9.47 -4.71 14.78
CA ASP A 86 -10.38 -3.94 15.60
C ASP A 86 -9.85 -2.53 15.85
N SER A 87 -10.65 -1.53 15.48
CA SER A 87 -10.27 -0.10 15.51
C SER A 87 -9.94 0.47 16.89
N LYS A 88 -10.29 -0.23 17.98
CA LYS A 88 -10.20 0.28 19.36
C LYS A 88 -8.77 0.31 19.92
N ASP A 89 -7.87 -0.55 19.43
CA ASP A 89 -6.51 -0.68 19.95
C ASP A 89 -5.42 -0.15 19.00
N LEU A 90 -5.82 0.50 17.90
CA LEU A 90 -4.86 1.02 16.91
C LEU A 90 -4.28 2.38 17.31
N PRO A 91 -2.99 2.63 17.05
CA PRO A 91 -2.40 3.95 17.23
C PRO A 91 -3.07 4.94 16.26
N LYS A 92 -3.38 6.15 16.75
CA LYS A 92 -4.08 7.20 15.98
C LYS A 92 -3.42 7.52 14.63
N SER A 93 -2.08 7.42 14.53
CA SER A 93 -1.35 7.62 13.28
C SER A 93 -1.72 6.58 12.20
N LEU A 94 -2.01 5.34 12.62
CA LEU A 94 -2.39 4.27 11.70
C LEU A 94 -3.85 4.40 11.28
N VAL A 95 -4.73 4.85 12.19
CA VAL A 95 -6.11 5.19 11.85
C VAL A 95 -6.15 6.28 10.78
N LEU A 96 -5.36 7.35 10.95
CA LEU A 96 -5.24 8.42 9.95
C LEU A 96 -4.67 7.91 8.63
N TYR A 97 -3.65 7.03 8.66
CA TYR A 97 -3.11 6.42 7.45
C TYR A 97 -4.16 5.60 6.68
N ARG A 98 -4.98 4.81 7.39
CA ARG A 98 -6.08 4.05 6.78
C ARG A 98 -7.07 4.96 6.07
N SER A 99 -7.53 6.02 6.74
CA SER A 99 -8.43 7.01 6.14
C SER A 99 -7.80 7.71 4.94
N LEU A 100 -6.49 8.01 4.97
CA LEU A 100 -5.78 8.56 3.82
C LEU A 100 -5.72 7.59 2.64
N THR A 101 -5.39 6.31 2.88
CA THR A 101 -5.33 5.31 1.80
C THR A 101 -6.69 5.11 1.12
N GLN A 102 -7.78 5.18 1.88
CA GLN A 102 -9.14 5.13 1.35
C GLN A 102 -9.57 6.40 0.62
N TRP A 103 -8.99 7.55 0.97
CA TRP A 103 -9.27 8.81 0.28
C TRP A 103 -8.47 8.97 -1.01
N ILE A 104 -7.30 8.33 -1.09
CA ILE A 104 -6.43 8.32 -2.28
C ILE A 104 -6.96 7.36 -3.34
N GLY A 105 -7.49 6.21 -2.92
CA GLY A 105 -8.13 5.22 -3.79
C GLY A 105 -9.43 5.74 -4.39
#